data_AF-A0A7X0PDH3-F1
#
_entry.id   AF-A0A7X0PDH3-F1
#
_cell.length_a   1.000
_cell.length_b   1.000
_cell.length_c   1.000
_cell.angle_alpha   90.00
_cell.angle_beta   90.00
_cell.angle_gamma   90.00
#
_symmetry.space_group_name_H-M   'P 1'
#
loop_
_entity.id
_entity.type
_entity.pdbx_description
1 polymer ?
#
loop_
_entity_poly.entity_id
_entity_poly.type
_entity_poly.pdbx_seq_one_letter_code
_entity_poly.pdbx_strand_id
1 'polypeptide(L)'
;MHSSLAPSAARRRFFHASALALALVAAGCAAPPAPVAEAPAPEPQAAPAPPPPAEPPGRIIFAGFAMHSQAKAFRNDVVLAEKLVSEIDPNALMLKLANPAKDQSADWPQATAENFALVMAKTAEVARPRDRVLLFISTHANPGLLSVNAGGKNLQPITPKILSDALAPLGKVPTLVVLSACYSGAFIEPLKAPNRVVLTATDVRGTSFKCQYTGNHTPFAEALFGQADAEKLSITDWMGEAQKSIAAQEKRRKLPASKPLAFVGDEAKAWAGQPLKDWLQAP
;
A
#
# COMPACT_ATOMS: atom_id res chain seq x y z
N MET A 1 -106.54 -3.51 6.87
CA MET A 1 -106.17 -3.17 5.48
C MET A 1 -105.69 -4.47 4.83
N HIS A 2 -106.59 -5.25 4.21
CA HIS A 2 -106.90 -5.24 2.76
C HIS A 2 -105.65 -5.62 1.94
N SER A 3 -105.58 -6.62 1.05
CA SER A 3 -106.52 -7.55 0.38
C SER A 3 -105.64 -8.69 -0.21
N SER A 4 -105.94 -9.98 -0.07
CA SER A 4 -106.85 -10.82 -0.88
C SER A 4 -106.50 -10.92 -2.37
N LEU A 5 -106.25 -12.15 -2.88
CA LEU A 5 -106.85 -12.71 -4.12
C LEU A 5 -106.35 -14.17 -4.39
N ALA A 6 -107.27 -15.12 -4.22
CA ALA A 6 -107.29 -16.44 -4.87
C ALA A 6 -107.90 -16.31 -6.29
N PRO A 7 -107.87 -17.31 -7.22
CA PRO A 7 -108.72 -18.54 -7.20
C PRO A 7 -108.02 -19.83 -7.74
N SER A 8 -108.35 -21.05 -7.31
CA SER A 8 -109.47 -21.97 -7.62
C SER A 8 -109.46 -22.69 -9.00
N ALA A 9 -109.14 -23.99 -8.94
CA ALA A 9 -109.80 -25.18 -9.51
C ALA A 9 -109.99 -25.41 -11.04
N ALA A 10 -109.58 -26.60 -11.52
CA ALA A 10 -110.35 -27.56 -12.37
C ALA A 10 -109.48 -28.79 -12.71
N ARG A 11 -109.74 -29.99 -12.17
CA ARG A 11 -110.53 -31.14 -12.68
C ARG A 11 -110.04 -31.87 -13.96
N ARG A 12 -109.77 -33.18 -13.76
CA ARG A 12 -110.19 -34.38 -14.54
C ARG A 12 -109.43 -34.76 -15.84
N ARG A 13 -108.75 -35.92 -15.85
CA ARG A 13 -109.25 -37.26 -16.29
C ARG A 13 -108.10 -38.28 -16.41
N PHE A 14 -108.42 -39.53 -16.10
CA PHE A 14 -107.61 -40.74 -16.24
C PHE A 14 -107.37 -41.13 -17.71
N PHE A 15 -106.21 -41.70 -18.01
CA PHE A 15 -106.04 -42.82 -18.96
C PHE A 15 -104.81 -43.65 -18.57
N HIS A 16 -104.97 -44.97 -18.59
CA HIS A 16 -103.93 -45.99 -18.36
C HIS A 16 -102.94 -46.07 -19.52
N ALA A 17 -101.67 -46.37 -19.22
CA ALA A 17 -100.84 -47.24 -20.06
C ALA A 17 -99.66 -47.80 -19.23
N SER A 18 -99.57 -49.12 -19.20
CA SER A 18 -98.53 -49.95 -18.58
C SER A 18 -97.14 -49.67 -19.15
N ALA A 19 -96.08 -49.90 -18.36
CA ALA A 19 -94.96 -50.77 -18.76
C ALA A 19 -93.82 -50.81 -17.73
N LEU A 20 -93.27 -52.03 -17.61
CA LEU A 20 -91.89 -52.40 -17.28
C LEU A 20 -91.35 -52.15 -15.87
N ALA A 21 -91.30 -53.24 -15.12
CA ALA A 21 -90.34 -53.49 -14.07
C ALA A 21 -88.89 -53.50 -14.64
N LEU A 22 -87.97 -52.82 -13.95
CA LEU A 22 -86.53 -53.05 -14.11
C LEU A 22 -85.89 -53.07 -12.71
N ALA A 23 -85.42 -54.24 -12.31
CA ALA A 23 -84.65 -54.43 -11.09
C ALA A 23 -83.25 -53.82 -11.28
N LEU A 24 -82.88 -52.84 -10.44
CA LEU A 24 -81.53 -52.27 -10.40
C LEU A 24 -80.58 -53.22 -9.67
N VAL A 25 -79.59 -53.74 -10.40
CA VAL A 25 -78.39 -54.37 -9.86
C VAL A 25 -77.39 -53.25 -9.55
N ALA A 26 -77.00 -53.09 -8.29
CA ALA A 26 -75.94 -52.16 -7.90
C ALA A 26 -74.56 -52.76 -8.23
N ALA A 27 -73.99 -52.37 -9.37
CA ALA A 27 -72.59 -52.60 -9.68
C ALA A 27 -71.75 -51.44 -9.10
N GLY A 28 -70.93 -51.72 -8.09
CA GLY A 28 -69.97 -50.77 -7.56
C GLY A 28 -68.81 -50.58 -8.54
N CYS A 29 -68.61 -49.36 -9.03
CA CYS A 29 -67.42 -48.98 -9.80
C CYS A 29 -66.24 -48.75 -8.84
N ALA A 30 -65.24 -49.63 -8.88
CA ALA A 30 -63.93 -49.35 -8.28
C ALA A 30 -63.13 -48.43 -9.23
N ALA A 31 -62.73 -47.26 -8.75
CA ALA A 31 -61.84 -46.35 -9.46
C ALA A 31 -60.38 -46.82 -9.37
N PRO A 32 -59.57 -46.70 -10.44
CA PRO A 32 -58.16 -47.05 -10.38
C PRO A 32 -57.36 -46.02 -9.54
N PRO A 33 -56.27 -46.44 -8.86
CA PRO A 33 -55.43 -45.52 -8.10
C PRO A 33 -54.68 -44.55 -9.03
N ALA A 34 -54.57 -43.29 -8.60
CA ALA A 34 -53.80 -42.27 -9.30
C ALA A 34 -52.30 -42.61 -9.30
N PRO A 35 -51.55 -42.32 -10.38
CA PRO A 35 -50.11 -42.52 -10.40
C PRO A 35 -49.44 -41.57 -9.42
N VAL A 36 -48.59 -42.12 -8.55
CA VAL A 36 -47.73 -41.34 -7.65
C VAL A 36 -46.63 -40.73 -8.51
N ALA A 37 -46.57 -39.40 -8.58
CA ALA A 37 -45.49 -38.69 -9.24
C ALA A 37 -44.17 -38.98 -8.52
N GLU A 38 -43.19 -39.50 -9.25
CA GLU A 38 -41.84 -39.72 -8.76
C GLU A 38 -41.21 -38.37 -8.41
N ALA A 39 -40.65 -38.25 -7.20
CA ALA A 39 -40.00 -37.03 -6.76
C ALA A 39 -38.82 -36.69 -7.69
N PRO A 40 -38.62 -35.42 -8.08
CA PRO A 40 -37.49 -35.05 -8.93
C PRO A 40 -36.18 -35.42 -8.23
N ALA A 41 -35.26 -36.02 -8.98
CA ALA A 41 -33.93 -36.33 -8.50
C ALA A 41 -33.26 -35.03 -7.99
N PRO A 42 -32.52 -35.07 -6.87
CA PRO A 42 -31.82 -33.89 -6.37
C PRO A 42 -30.84 -33.39 -7.43
N GLU A 43 -30.93 -32.09 -7.74
CA GLU A 43 -30.00 -31.46 -8.68
C GLU A 43 -28.55 -31.65 -8.18
N PRO A 44 -27.59 -31.97 -9.06
CA PRO A 44 -26.19 -32.08 -8.68
C PRO A 44 -25.72 -30.74 -8.08
N GLN A 45 -25.40 -30.73 -6.78
CA GLN A 45 -24.78 -29.57 -6.16
C GLN A 45 -23.43 -29.33 -6.84
N ALA A 46 -23.30 -28.19 -7.52
CA ALA A 46 -22.04 -27.76 -8.10
C ALA A 46 -20.97 -27.78 -7.00
N ALA A 47 -19.85 -28.47 -7.25
CA ALA A 47 -18.74 -28.50 -6.32
C ALA A 47 -18.31 -27.06 -6.00
N PRO A 48 -18.03 -26.75 -4.72
CA PRO A 48 -17.57 -25.42 -4.34
C PRO A 48 -16.36 -25.04 -5.18
N ALA A 49 -16.36 -23.81 -5.71
CA ALA A 49 -15.26 -23.30 -6.49
C ALA A 49 -13.95 -23.44 -5.69
N PRO A 50 -12.83 -23.80 -6.33
CA PRO A 50 -11.54 -23.88 -5.65
C PRO A 50 -11.22 -22.52 -5.02
N PRO A 51 -10.55 -22.50 -3.85
CA PRO A 51 -10.18 -21.26 -3.20
C PRO A 51 -9.31 -20.40 -4.14
N PRO A 52 -9.42 -19.06 -4.07
CA PRO A 52 -8.57 -18.19 -4.86
C PRO A 52 -7.09 -18.49 -4.57
N PRO A 53 -6.19 -18.28 -5.54
CA PRO A 53 -4.75 -18.44 -5.32
C PRO A 53 -4.31 -17.64 -4.09
N ALA A 54 -3.39 -18.20 -3.30
CA ALA A 54 -2.80 -17.47 -2.18
C ALA A 54 -2.20 -16.14 -2.66
N GLU A 55 -2.49 -15.05 -1.94
CA GLU A 55 -1.86 -13.77 -2.25
C GLU A 55 -0.33 -13.91 -2.15
N PRO A 56 0.43 -13.35 -3.11
CA PRO A 56 1.88 -13.41 -3.04
C PRO A 56 2.37 -12.67 -1.79
N PRO A 57 3.52 -13.07 -1.22
CA PRO A 57 4.09 -12.35 -0.09
C PRO A 57 4.35 -10.88 -0.46
N GLY A 58 4.23 -10.02 0.56
CA GLY A 58 4.66 -8.63 0.45
C GLY A 58 6.13 -8.54 0.07
N ARG A 59 6.52 -7.44 -0.58
CA ARG A 59 7.92 -7.12 -0.88
C ARG A 59 8.19 -5.64 -0.60
N ILE A 60 9.46 -5.30 -0.43
CA ILE A 60 9.92 -3.92 -0.41
C ILE A 60 10.09 -3.44 -1.85
N ILE A 61 9.54 -2.27 -2.16
CA ILE A 61 9.90 -1.50 -3.34
C ILE A 61 10.84 -0.40 -2.87
N PHE A 62 12.13 -0.55 -3.18
CA PHE A 62 13.14 0.45 -2.87
C PHE A 62 13.28 1.42 -4.03
N ALA A 63 13.23 2.71 -3.72
CA ALA A 63 13.47 3.79 -4.68
C ALA A 63 14.57 4.71 -4.14
N GLY A 64 15.80 4.51 -4.60
CA GLY A 64 16.98 5.25 -4.19
C GLY A 64 17.41 6.31 -5.20
N PHE A 65 17.55 7.56 -4.75
CA PHE A 65 17.91 8.70 -5.60
C PHE A 65 19.17 9.41 -5.08
N ALA A 66 20.25 9.32 -5.84
CA ALA A 66 21.45 10.12 -5.64
C ALA A 66 21.41 11.35 -6.56
N MET A 67 20.91 12.48 -6.06
CA MET A 67 20.50 13.60 -6.94
C MET A 67 21.61 14.60 -7.27
N HIS A 68 22.86 14.43 -6.81
CA HIS A 68 23.90 15.45 -7.00
C HIS A 68 25.24 14.91 -7.52
N SER A 69 25.74 15.47 -8.62
CA SER A 69 26.97 14.99 -9.31
C SER A 69 28.31 15.51 -8.75
N GLN A 70 28.31 16.19 -7.60
CA GLN A 70 29.53 16.79 -7.04
C GLN A 70 30.43 15.79 -6.31
N ALA A 71 29.86 14.71 -5.77
CA ALA A 71 30.59 13.75 -4.96
C ALA A 71 30.06 12.33 -5.16
N LYS A 72 30.93 11.34 -5.01
CA LYS A 72 30.55 9.91 -5.06
C LYS A 72 29.63 9.49 -3.91
N ALA A 73 29.65 10.25 -2.81
CA ALA A 73 28.92 9.96 -1.58
C ALA A 73 27.44 9.67 -1.82
N PHE A 74 26.76 10.46 -2.65
CA PHE A 74 25.32 10.32 -2.86
C PHE A 74 24.95 8.97 -3.48
N ARG A 75 25.70 8.53 -4.50
CA ARG A 75 25.48 7.20 -5.11
C ARG A 75 25.90 6.08 -4.16
N ASN A 76 27.01 6.26 -3.44
CA ASN A 76 27.47 5.28 -2.46
C ASN A 76 26.44 5.09 -1.34
N ASP A 77 25.75 6.15 -0.91
CA ASP A 77 24.66 6.06 0.06
C ASP A 77 23.51 5.20 -0.46
N VAL A 78 23.13 5.33 -1.75
CA VAL A 78 22.09 4.49 -2.35
C VAL A 78 22.51 3.03 -2.38
N VAL A 79 23.78 2.73 -2.67
CA VAL A 79 24.34 1.37 -2.60
C VAL A 79 24.33 0.83 -1.17
N LEU A 80 24.63 1.68 -0.18
CA LEU A 80 24.60 1.29 1.23
C LEU A 80 23.17 0.95 1.69
N ALA A 81 22.19 1.76 1.29
CA ALA A 81 20.77 1.50 1.54
C ALA A 81 20.27 0.23 0.83
N GLU A 82 20.68 0.01 -0.43
CA GLU A 82 20.39 -1.21 -1.18
C GLU A 82 20.84 -2.47 -0.42
N LYS A 83 22.05 -2.46 0.15
CA LYS A 83 22.57 -3.59 0.93
C LYS A 83 21.64 -3.95 2.09
N LEU A 84 21.25 -2.97 2.92
CA LEU A 84 20.34 -3.21 4.04
C LEU A 84 18.98 -3.72 3.55
N VAL A 85 18.43 -3.13 2.48
CA VAL A 85 17.14 -3.59 1.94
C VAL A 85 17.24 -5.04 1.45
N SER A 86 18.34 -5.45 0.80
CA SER A 86 18.54 -6.84 0.39
C SER A 86 18.68 -7.81 1.56
N GLU A 87 19.22 -7.38 2.69
CA GLU A 87 19.29 -8.17 3.92
C GLU A 87 17.90 -8.36 4.56
N ILE A 88 17.03 -7.36 4.43
CA ILE A 88 15.64 -7.41 4.92
C ILE A 88 14.73 -8.22 3.98
N ASP A 89 14.81 -7.96 2.69
CA ASP A 89 13.98 -8.57 1.66
C ASP A 89 14.81 -8.94 0.42
N PRO A 90 15.16 -10.22 0.24
CA PRO A 90 15.91 -10.67 -0.92
C PRO A 90 15.10 -10.59 -2.24
N ASN A 91 13.78 -10.39 -2.17
CA ASN A 91 12.89 -10.26 -3.33
C ASN A 91 12.48 -8.80 -3.61
N ALA A 92 13.16 -7.84 -2.98
CA ALA A 92 12.85 -6.43 -3.12
C ALA A 92 12.97 -5.94 -4.58
N LEU A 93 12.04 -5.09 -4.99
CA LEU A 93 12.12 -4.39 -6.26
C LEU A 93 13.01 -3.15 -6.10
N MET A 94 14.21 -3.19 -6.68
CA MET A 94 15.22 -2.13 -6.55
C MET A 94 15.17 -1.15 -7.72
N LEU A 95 14.78 0.10 -7.45
CA LEU A 95 14.82 1.22 -8.39
C LEU A 95 15.92 2.18 -7.94
N LYS A 96 16.99 2.28 -8.71
CA LYS A 96 18.17 3.10 -8.35
C LYS A 96 18.44 4.11 -9.44
N LEU A 97 18.53 5.37 -9.03
CA LEU A 97 18.80 6.50 -9.93
C LEU A 97 19.95 7.33 -9.35
N ALA A 98 20.84 7.78 -10.22
CA ALA A 98 21.96 8.60 -9.80
C ALA A 98 22.35 9.64 -10.84
N ASN A 99 22.77 10.80 -10.34
CA ASN A 99 23.56 11.77 -11.08
C ASN A 99 25.02 11.57 -10.67
N PRO A 100 25.80 10.75 -11.40
CA PRO A 100 27.11 10.31 -10.94
C PRO A 100 28.13 11.45 -10.92
N ALA A 101 29.12 11.33 -10.04
CA ALA A 101 30.31 12.18 -10.08
C ALA A 101 31.13 11.95 -11.37
N LYS A 102 31.99 12.92 -11.72
CA LYS A 102 32.77 12.92 -12.98
C LYS A 102 33.54 11.60 -13.24
N ASP A 103 34.01 10.96 -12.19
CA ASP A 103 34.83 9.74 -12.20
C ASP A 103 34.06 8.52 -11.65
N GLN A 104 32.74 8.52 -11.78
CA GLN A 104 31.84 7.45 -11.37
C GLN A 104 31.00 6.97 -12.56
N SER A 105 30.63 5.67 -12.57
CA SER A 105 29.85 5.07 -13.65
C SER A 105 28.47 5.74 -13.83
N ALA A 106 28.07 5.92 -15.09
CA ALA A 106 26.77 6.46 -15.50
C ALA A 106 25.85 5.35 -16.05
N ASP A 107 25.83 4.21 -15.37
CA ASP A 107 25.06 2.99 -15.68
C ASP A 107 23.65 2.97 -15.07
N TRP A 108 23.28 3.95 -14.24
CA TRP A 108 21.92 4.10 -13.70
C TRP A 108 21.19 5.25 -14.39
N PRO A 109 19.84 5.19 -14.50
CA PRO A 109 19.06 6.33 -14.94
C PRO A 109 19.34 7.58 -14.10
N GLN A 110 19.23 8.76 -14.72
CA GLN A 110 19.50 10.02 -14.04
C GLN A 110 18.46 10.30 -12.96
N ALA A 111 18.92 10.79 -11.80
CA ALA A 111 18.05 11.18 -10.69
C ALA A 111 17.59 12.64 -10.86
N THR A 112 16.62 12.86 -11.75
CA THR A 112 16.01 14.18 -12.00
C THR A 112 14.65 14.31 -11.31
N ALA A 113 14.08 15.51 -11.26
CA ALA A 113 12.74 15.72 -10.71
C ALA A 113 11.66 15.01 -11.52
N GLU A 114 11.82 14.97 -12.84
CA GLU A 114 10.92 14.30 -13.78
C GLU A 114 10.97 12.78 -13.58
N ASN A 115 12.18 12.21 -13.53
CA ASN A 115 12.35 10.78 -13.28
C ASN A 115 11.88 10.38 -11.88
N PHE A 116 12.07 11.24 -10.88
CA PHE A 116 11.52 11.03 -9.54
C PHE A 116 9.98 10.94 -9.56
N ALA A 117 9.30 11.90 -10.19
CA ALA A 117 7.84 11.87 -10.31
C ALA A 117 7.34 10.64 -11.08
N LEU A 118 8.02 10.28 -12.17
CA LEU A 118 7.69 9.08 -12.96
C LEU A 118 7.82 7.81 -12.14
N VAL A 119 8.93 7.66 -11.39
CA VAL A 119 9.16 6.49 -10.54
C VAL A 119 8.09 6.39 -9.47
N MET A 120 7.74 7.48 -8.77
CA MET A 120 6.68 7.43 -7.75
C MET A 120 5.31 7.05 -8.34
N ALA A 121 4.96 7.58 -9.51
CA ALA A 121 3.73 7.22 -10.21
C ALA A 121 3.72 5.72 -10.58
N LYS A 122 4.82 5.22 -11.16
CA LYS A 122 4.94 3.80 -11.52
C LYS A 122 4.99 2.87 -10.31
N THR A 123 5.62 3.28 -9.22
CA THR A 123 5.58 2.55 -7.95
C THR A 123 4.14 2.40 -7.46
N ALA A 124 3.33 3.47 -7.52
CA ALA A 124 1.93 3.41 -7.12
C ALA A 124 1.07 2.48 -8.01
N GLU A 125 1.36 2.42 -9.31
CA GLU A 125 0.68 1.49 -10.24
C GLU A 125 0.96 0.02 -9.94
N VAL A 126 2.18 -0.31 -9.48
CA VAL A 126 2.61 -1.71 -9.29
C VAL A 126 2.59 -2.18 -7.83
N ALA A 127 2.43 -1.27 -6.87
CA ALA A 127 2.38 -1.59 -5.46
C ALA A 127 1.15 -2.45 -5.14
N ARG A 128 1.38 -3.56 -4.45
CA ARG A 128 0.34 -4.49 -3.99
C ARG A 128 -0.03 -4.18 -2.54
N PRO A 129 -1.18 -4.67 -2.01
CA PRO A 129 -1.62 -4.36 -0.64
C PRO A 129 -0.60 -4.67 0.45
N ARG A 130 0.23 -5.70 0.27
CA ARG A 130 1.27 -6.13 1.21
C ARG A 130 2.66 -5.55 0.92
N ASP A 131 2.80 -4.76 -0.14
CA ASP A 131 4.07 -4.15 -0.49
C ASP A 131 4.31 -2.91 0.37
N ARG A 132 5.58 -2.65 0.66
CA ARG A 132 6.01 -1.45 1.38
C ARG A 132 7.02 -0.69 0.54
N VAL A 133 7.00 0.64 0.62
CA VAL A 133 7.91 1.49 -0.14
C VAL A 133 8.98 2.06 0.79
N LEU A 134 10.25 1.95 0.38
CA LEU A 134 11.35 2.71 0.97
C LEU A 134 11.87 3.69 -0.09
N LEU A 135 11.53 4.97 0.10
CA LEU A 135 12.10 6.08 -0.67
C LEU A 135 13.32 6.62 0.07
N PHE A 136 14.46 6.65 -0.61
CA PHE A 136 15.68 7.29 -0.11
C PHE A 136 16.18 8.35 -1.08
N ILE A 137 16.40 9.57 -0.58
CA ILE A 137 17.01 10.67 -1.34
C ILE A 137 18.29 11.10 -0.63
N SER A 138 19.42 11.07 -1.34
CA SER A 138 20.70 11.61 -0.88
C SER A 138 21.16 12.73 -1.81
N THR A 139 21.32 13.95 -1.26
CA THR A 139 21.68 15.14 -2.05
C THR A 139 22.12 16.33 -1.19
N HIS A 140 22.61 17.39 -1.84
CA HIS A 140 22.70 18.71 -1.23
C HIS A 140 21.33 19.39 -1.14
N ALA A 141 21.23 20.42 -0.32
CA ALA A 141 20.01 21.19 -0.19
C ALA A 141 20.29 22.62 0.27
N ASN A 142 19.36 23.50 -0.10
CA ASN A 142 19.18 24.82 0.48
C ASN A 142 17.88 24.82 1.31
N PRO A 143 17.63 25.84 2.15
CA PRO A 143 16.36 25.93 2.86
C PRO A 143 15.16 25.78 1.91
N GLY A 144 14.36 24.75 2.13
CA GLY A 144 13.17 24.44 1.33
C GLY A 144 13.42 23.86 -0.07
N LEU A 145 14.66 23.45 -0.41
CA LEU A 145 15.00 22.92 -1.74
C LEU A 145 15.98 21.75 -1.63
N LEU A 146 15.60 20.55 -2.09
CA LEU A 146 16.57 19.49 -2.35
C LEU A 146 17.19 19.73 -3.73
N SER A 147 18.52 19.77 -3.78
CA SER A 147 19.25 20.04 -5.01
C SER A 147 19.17 18.86 -5.97
N VAL A 148 19.04 19.18 -7.25
CA VAL A 148 19.22 18.23 -8.35
C VAL A 148 20.33 18.78 -9.23
N ASN A 149 21.41 18.02 -9.36
CA ASN A 149 22.58 18.42 -10.14
C ASN A 149 23.11 17.22 -10.94
N ALA A 150 23.19 17.37 -12.26
CA ALA A 150 23.66 16.34 -13.18
C ALA A 150 24.72 16.90 -14.13
N GLY A 151 25.84 16.21 -14.26
CA GLY A 151 26.95 16.65 -15.13
C GLY A 151 27.49 18.04 -14.77
N GLY A 152 27.50 18.38 -13.48
CA GLY A 152 27.92 19.70 -12.99
C GLY A 152 26.91 20.84 -13.21
N LYS A 153 25.71 20.55 -13.72
CA LYS A 153 24.66 21.55 -13.95
C LYS A 153 23.51 21.37 -12.96
N ASN A 154 23.06 22.48 -12.37
CA ASN A 154 21.85 22.48 -11.56
C ASN A 154 20.63 22.34 -12.46
N LEU A 155 19.74 21.41 -12.12
CA LEU A 155 18.46 21.19 -12.75
C LEU A 155 17.34 21.70 -11.83
N GLN A 156 16.08 21.46 -12.20
CA GLN A 156 14.94 21.79 -11.36
C GLN A 156 15.08 21.11 -9.98
N PRO A 157 15.14 21.88 -8.87
CA PRO A 157 15.23 21.29 -7.54
C PRO A 157 13.90 20.66 -7.12
N ILE A 158 13.94 19.77 -6.12
CA ILE A 158 12.73 19.25 -5.48
C ILE A 158 12.29 20.22 -4.38
N THR A 159 11.14 20.83 -4.56
CA THR A 159 10.45 21.61 -3.52
C THR A 159 9.60 20.69 -2.63
N PRO A 160 9.18 21.12 -1.44
CA PRO A 160 8.25 20.33 -0.63
C PRO A 160 6.95 20.00 -1.34
N LYS A 161 6.45 20.91 -2.18
CA LYS A 161 5.26 20.66 -3.01
C LYS A 161 5.53 19.56 -4.05
N ILE A 162 6.64 19.62 -4.78
CA ILE A 162 7.00 18.58 -5.77
C ILE A 162 7.11 17.21 -5.09
N LEU A 163 7.78 17.15 -3.93
CA LEU A 163 7.95 15.90 -3.19
C LEU A 163 6.61 15.35 -2.67
N SER A 164 5.76 16.22 -2.11
CA SER A 164 4.43 15.85 -1.64
C SER A 164 3.52 15.36 -2.77
N ASP A 165 3.46 16.10 -3.89
CA ASP A 165 2.63 15.75 -5.05
C ASP A 165 3.05 14.40 -5.64
N ALA A 166 4.36 14.15 -5.77
CA ALA A 166 4.88 12.88 -6.28
C ALA A 166 4.56 11.70 -5.35
N LEU A 167 4.48 11.93 -4.04
CA LEU A 167 4.15 10.89 -3.06
C LEU A 167 2.63 10.70 -2.86
N ALA A 168 1.78 11.60 -3.36
CA ALA A 168 0.33 11.52 -3.21
C ALA A 168 -0.29 10.22 -3.76
N PRO A 169 0.15 9.67 -4.92
CA PRO A 169 -0.33 8.37 -5.42
C PRO A 169 -0.08 7.20 -4.46
N LEU A 170 0.90 7.30 -3.56
CA LEU A 170 1.23 6.28 -2.55
C LEU A 170 0.42 6.45 -1.25
N GLY A 171 -0.67 7.23 -1.26
CA GLY A 171 -1.45 7.56 -0.06
C GLY A 171 -2.07 6.38 0.69
N LYS A 172 -2.06 5.17 0.11
CA LYS A 172 -2.51 3.91 0.75
C LYS A 172 -1.40 2.87 0.93
N VAL A 173 -0.18 3.17 0.49
CA VAL A 173 0.95 2.24 0.51
C VAL A 173 1.85 2.60 1.70
N PRO A 174 2.12 1.69 2.65
CA PRO A 174 3.06 1.96 3.74
C PRO A 174 4.40 2.46 3.19
N THR A 175 4.79 3.68 3.55
CA THR A 175 5.95 4.34 2.93
C THR A 175 6.91 4.85 4.01
N LEU A 176 8.17 4.42 3.93
CA LEU A 176 9.29 5.02 4.65
C LEU A 176 10.00 6.00 3.71
N VAL A 177 10.07 7.27 4.09
CA VAL A 177 10.82 8.31 3.38
C VAL A 177 12.05 8.68 4.19
N VAL A 178 13.22 8.58 3.58
CA VAL A 178 14.50 8.93 4.20
C VAL A 178 15.16 10.03 3.38
N LEU A 179 15.40 11.19 4.00
CA LEU A 179 16.00 12.36 3.35
C LEU A 179 17.38 12.65 3.96
N SER A 180 18.44 12.31 3.23
CA SER A 180 19.81 12.71 3.55
C SER A 180 20.19 14.00 2.84
N ALA A 181 19.85 15.13 3.47
CA ALA A 181 20.22 16.47 3.00
C ALA A 181 20.21 17.50 4.16
N CYS A 182 20.94 18.61 3.98
CA CYS A 182 20.81 19.78 4.88
C CYS A 182 19.38 20.34 4.86
N TYR A 183 18.91 20.93 5.96
CA TYR A 183 17.55 21.49 6.08
C TYR A 183 16.41 20.51 5.81
N SER A 184 16.69 19.19 5.80
CA SER A 184 15.72 18.16 5.41
C SER A 184 14.51 18.08 6.35
N GLY A 185 14.66 18.50 7.62
CA GLY A 185 13.54 18.61 8.55
C GLY A 185 12.41 19.52 8.07
N ALA A 186 12.68 20.48 7.17
CA ALA A 186 11.66 21.34 6.57
C ALA A 186 10.65 20.56 5.70
N PHE A 187 10.99 19.35 5.29
CA PHE A 187 10.13 18.48 4.50
C PHE A 187 9.22 17.59 5.35
N ILE A 188 9.36 17.56 6.68
CA ILE A 188 8.49 16.72 7.52
C ILE A 188 7.03 17.19 7.43
N GLU A 189 6.74 18.46 7.70
CA GLU A 189 5.35 18.95 7.73
C GLU A 189 4.60 18.71 6.41
N PRO A 190 5.17 19.04 5.23
CA PRO A 190 4.48 18.80 3.96
C PRO A 190 4.34 17.32 3.59
N LEU A 191 5.09 16.42 4.25
CA LEU A 191 5.07 15.00 3.96
C LEU A 191 4.28 14.17 4.98
N LYS A 192 3.69 14.77 6.00
CA LYS A 192 2.91 14.01 6.98
C LYS A 192 1.76 13.26 6.29
N ALA A 193 1.66 11.97 6.61
CA ALA A 193 0.54 11.13 6.23
C ALA A 193 0.41 9.99 7.26
N PRO A 194 -0.80 9.45 7.51
CA PRO A 194 -0.99 8.37 8.49
C PRO A 194 -0.15 7.13 8.20
N ASN A 195 0.00 6.78 6.92
CA ASN A 195 0.71 5.60 6.42
C ASN A 195 2.22 5.79 6.23
N ARG A 196 2.81 6.90 6.73
CA ARG A 196 4.20 7.28 6.42
C ARG A 196 5.08 7.43 7.64
N VAL A 197 6.33 6.99 7.50
CA VAL A 197 7.45 7.42 8.34
C VAL A 197 8.36 8.34 7.53
N VAL A 198 8.80 9.45 8.13
CA VAL A 198 9.74 10.38 7.50
C VAL A 198 10.95 10.55 8.41
N LEU A 199 12.13 10.19 7.91
CA LEU A 199 13.42 10.36 8.59
C LEU A 199 14.24 11.42 7.86
N THR A 200 14.88 12.31 8.62
CA THR A 200 15.61 13.45 8.06
C THR A 200 16.97 13.60 8.73
N ALA A 201 17.98 13.98 7.94
CA ALA A 201 19.36 14.18 8.43
C ALA A 201 19.53 15.39 9.34
N THR A 202 18.59 16.34 9.34
CA THR A 202 18.67 17.57 10.12
C THR A 202 17.30 18.04 10.60
N ASP A 203 17.28 18.96 11.55
CA ASP A 203 16.11 19.79 11.80
C ASP A 203 15.81 20.76 10.63
N VAL A 204 14.80 21.63 10.80
CA VAL A 204 14.31 22.58 9.79
C VAL A 204 15.36 23.67 9.45
N ARG A 205 16.22 24.03 10.40
CA ARG A 205 17.16 25.17 10.29
C ARG A 205 18.63 24.73 10.20
N GLY A 206 18.89 23.45 10.43
CA GLY A 206 20.20 22.89 10.62
C GLY A 206 20.85 22.40 9.34
N THR A 207 22.17 22.41 9.37
CA THR A 207 23.02 21.73 8.40
C THR A 207 23.59 20.47 9.01
N SER A 208 23.78 19.42 8.21
CA SER A 208 24.56 18.26 8.63
C SER A 208 26.02 18.49 8.27
N PHE A 209 26.93 18.49 9.26
CA PHE A 209 28.38 18.63 9.06
C PHE A 209 28.78 19.81 8.15
N LYS A 210 28.11 20.97 8.32
CA LYS A 210 28.29 22.20 7.52
C LYS A 210 28.04 22.01 6.01
N CYS A 211 27.23 21.03 5.63
CA CYS A 211 26.95 20.64 4.24
C CYS A 211 28.20 20.24 3.44
N GLN A 212 29.26 19.83 4.13
CA GLN A 212 30.50 19.35 3.52
C GLN A 212 30.63 17.85 3.76
N TYR A 213 30.75 17.10 2.67
CA TYR A 213 30.88 15.65 2.69
C TYR A 213 32.25 15.27 2.13
N THR A 214 33.18 14.90 3.01
CA THR A 214 34.53 14.48 2.62
C THR A 214 34.72 12.96 2.68
N GLY A 215 33.72 12.23 3.18
CA GLY A 215 33.74 10.78 3.30
C GLY A 215 33.18 10.06 2.07
N ASN A 216 33.23 8.74 2.10
CA ASN A 216 32.61 7.88 1.08
C ASN A 216 31.08 7.91 1.10
N HIS A 217 30.50 8.40 2.20
CA HIS A 217 29.06 8.45 2.46
C HIS A 217 28.70 9.79 3.10
N THR A 218 27.42 10.17 3.04
CA THR A 218 26.93 11.26 3.90
C THR A 218 26.88 10.78 5.36
N PRO A 219 27.18 11.65 6.35
CA PRO A 219 27.20 11.22 7.76
C PRO A 219 25.89 10.61 8.24
N PHE A 220 24.76 11.08 7.73
CA PHE A 220 23.45 10.52 8.07
C PHE A 220 23.23 9.14 7.45
N ALA A 221 23.52 8.96 6.16
CA ALA A 221 23.36 7.67 5.51
C ALA A 221 24.31 6.62 6.10
N GLU A 222 25.56 6.99 6.42
CA GLU A 222 26.52 6.12 7.09
C GLU A 222 26.04 5.72 8.48
N ALA A 223 25.58 6.70 9.28
CA ALA A 223 25.09 6.43 10.63
C ALA A 223 23.75 5.67 10.67
N LEU A 224 22.97 5.70 9.59
CA LEU A 224 21.68 5.04 9.49
C LEU A 224 21.84 3.66 8.83
N PHE A 225 22.22 3.58 7.57
CA PHE A 225 22.32 2.33 6.81
C PHE A 225 23.60 1.52 7.08
N GLY A 226 24.64 2.13 7.67
CA GLY A 226 25.89 1.46 8.02
C GLY A 226 25.90 0.80 9.41
N GLN A 227 24.76 0.77 10.11
CA GLN A 227 24.63 0.16 11.42
C GLN A 227 24.77 -1.37 11.34
N ALA A 228 25.47 -1.94 12.32
CA ALA A 228 25.48 -3.39 12.51
C ALA A 228 24.11 -3.86 13.01
N ASP A 229 23.65 -5.01 12.51
CA ASP A 229 22.40 -5.65 12.92
C ASP A 229 21.16 -4.75 12.76
N ALA A 230 21.19 -3.79 11.83
CA ALA A 230 20.11 -2.83 11.61
C ALA A 230 18.77 -3.53 11.30
N GLU A 231 18.81 -4.69 10.64
CA GLU A 231 17.65 -5.52 10.32
C GLU A 231 16.90 -5.99 11.58
N LYS A 232 17.55 -6.02 12.75
CA LYS A 232 16.95 -6.43 14.04
C LYS A 232 16.28 -5.27 14.78
N LEU A 233 16.50 -4.03 14.35
CA LEU A 233 15.98 -2.84 15.01
C LEU A 233 14.61 -2.44 14.48
N SER A 234 13.76 -1.87 15.34
CA SER A 234 12.60 -1.12 14.88
C SER A 234 13.04 0.14 14.14
N ILE A 235 12.19 0.74 13.31
CA ILE A 235 12.56 1.99 12.60
C ILE A 235 12.87 3.11 13.60
N THR A 236 12.16 3.15 14.72
CA THR A 236 12.42 4.11 15.79
C THR A 236 13.75 3.87 16.49
N ASP A 237 14.13 2.63 16.77
CA ASP A 237 15.43 2.31 17.38
C ASP A 237 16.57 2.51 16.39
N TRP A 238 16.39 2.11 15.13
CA TRP A 238 17.31 2.32 14.03
C TRP A 238 17.65 3.82 13.85
N MET A 239 16.63 4.67 13.85
CA MET A 239 16.84 6.12 13.84
C MET A 239 17.50 6.63 15.14
N GLY A 240 17.12 6.07 16.30
CA GLY A 240 17.69 6.43 17.60
C GLY A 240 19.19 6.15 17.69
N GLU A 241 19.65 5.01 17.18
CA GLU A 241 21.08 4.68 17.11
C GLU A 241 21.82 5.59 16.13
N ALA A 242 21.22 5.94 14.99
CA ALA A 242 21.79 6.92 14.07
C ALA A 242 21.98 8.30 14.73
N GLN A 243 20.96 8.77 15.47
CA GLN A 243 21.03 10.02 16.22
C GLN A 243 22.16 10.02 17.25
N LYS A 244 22.31 8.92 18.02
CA LYS A 244 23.40 8.77 19.00
C LYS A 244 24.77 8.81 18.32
N SER A 245 24.94 8.08 17.21
CA SER A 245 26.18 8.06 16.43
C SER A 245 26.55 9.45 15.91
N ILE A 246 25.59 10.15 15.29
CA ILE A 246 25.79 11.50 14.74
C ILE A 246 26.16 12.50 15.84
N ALA A 247 25.41 12.51 16.96
CA ALA A 247 25.69 13.41 18.07
C ALA A 247 27.09 13.18 18.65
N ALA A 248 27.54 11.92 18.75
CA ALA A 248 28.88 11.59 19.20
C ALA A 248 29.95 12.09 18.21
N GLN A 249 29.74 11.92 16.90
CA GLN A 249 30.65 12.41 15.86
C GLN A 249 30.75 13.94 15.86
N GLU A 250 29.62 14.64 15.93
CA GLU A 250 29.55 16.11 15.97
C GLU A 250 30.26 16.66 17.20
N LYS A 251 30.03 16.05 18.38
CA LYS A 251 30.73 16.41 19.62
C LYS A 251 32.24 16.25 19.50
N ARG A 252 32.72 15.11 18.99
CA ARG A 252 34.17 14.87 18.78
C ARG A 252 34.79 15.91 17.85
N ARG A 253 34.05 16.34 16.82
CA ARG A 253 34.50 17.29 15.80
C ARG A 253 34.19 18.75 16.11
N LYS A 254 33.57 19.04 17.27
CA LYS A 254 33.13 20.39 17.68
C LYS A 254 32.24 21.07 16.63
N LEU A 255 31.31 20.31 16.07
CA LEU A 255 30.36 20.79 15.07
C LEU A 255 29.02 21.17 15.71
N PRO A 256 28.27 22.12 15.13
CA PRO A 256 26.88 22.35 15.50
C PRO A 256 26.05 21.08 15.34
N ALA A 257 25.10 20.84 16.24
CA ALA A 257 24.25 19.68 16.18
C ALA A 257 23.27 19.75 14.99
N SER A 258 23.25 18.72 14.15
CA SER A 258 22.32 18.61 13.03
C SER A 258 20.89 18.31 13.46
N LYS A 259 20.71 17.61 14.60
CA LYS A 259 19.42 17.18 15.17
C LYS A 259 18.53 16.44 14.17
N PRO A 260 18.95 15.26 13.68
CA PRO A 260 18.13 14.43 12.79
C PRO A 260 16.74 14.17 13.41
N LEU A 261 15.67 14.27 12.61
CA LEU A 261 14.28 14.14 13.09
C LEU A 261 13.58 12.92 12.47
N ALA A 262 12.60 12.38 13.21
CA ALA A 262 11.68 11.37 12.75
C ALA A 262 10.23 11.83 12.94
N PHE A 263 9.39 11.53 11.96
CA PHE A 263 7.93 11.56 12.06
C PHE A 263 7.38 10.16 11.81
N VAL A 264 6.41 9.73 12.61
CA VAL A 264 5.71 8.46 12.46
C VAL A 264 4.22 8.75 12.42
N GLY A 265 3.58 8.46 11.27
CA GLY A 265 2.14 8.56 11.10
C GLY A 265 1.37 7.55 11.95
N ASP A 266 0.08 7.81 12.19
CA ASP A 266 -0.71 7.00 13.12
C ASP A 266 -0.87 5.54 12.68
N GLU A 267 -1.15 5.29 11.39
CA GLU A 267 -1.19 3.93 10.84
C GLU A 267 0.22 3.31 10.78
N ALA A 268 1.24 4.16 10.62
CA ALA A 268 2.62 3.71 10.52
C ALA A 268 3.18 3.13 11.82
N LYS A 269 2.64 3.50 12.98
CA LYS A 269 3.08 2.99 14.29
C LYS A 269 3.10 1.47 14.36
N ALA A 270 2.11 0.81 13.76
CA ALA A 270 1.95 -0.65 13.82
C ALA A 270 3.11 -1.41 13.15
N TRP A 271 3.68 -0.85 12.09
CA TRP A 271 4.81 -1.45 11.36
C TRP A 271 6.16 -0.82 11.69
N ALA A 272 6.20 0.46 12.07
CA ALA A 272 7.44 1.15 12.43
C ALA A 272 8.05 0.65 13.74
N GLY A 273 7.22 0.10 14.63
CA GLY A 273 7.67 -0.53 15.87
C GLY A 273 8.16 -1.97 15.72
N GLN A 274 8.06 -2.56 14.53
CA GLN A 274 8.55 -3.92 14.28
C GLN A 274 10.01 -3.89 13.82
N PRO A 275 10.81 -4.93 14.13
CA PRO A 275 12.12 -5.11 13.53
C PRO A 275 12.06 -5.01 12.00
N LEU A 276 13.05 -4.36 11.38
CA LEU A 276 13.10 -4.18 9.93
C LEU A 276 12.98 -5.51 9.16
N LYS A 277 13.60 -6.59 9.64
CA LYS A 277 13.49 -7.94 9.07
C LYS A 277 12.06 -8.52 9.08
N ASP A 278 11.21 -8.02 9.98
CA ASP A 278 9.82 -8.43 10.15
C ASP A 278 8.84 -7.40 9.54
N TRP A 279 9.36 -6.38 8.85
CA TRP A 279 8.58 -5.25 8.35
C TRP A 279 7.44 -5.70 7.41
N LEU A 280 7.66 -6.72 6.58
CA LEU A 280 6.65 -7.27 5.66
C LEU A 280 5.60 -8.18 6.35
N GLN A 281 5.82 -8.56 7.61
CA GLN A 281 4.89 -9.35 8.42
C GLN A 281 3.96 -8.47 9.26
N ALA A 282 4.35 -7.21 9.47
CA ALA A 282 3.53 -6.22 10.17
C ALA A 282 2.19 -6.00 9.43
N PRO A 283 1.12 -5.62 10.15
CA PRO A 283 -0.17 -5.31 9.55
C PRO A 283 -0.13 -4.07 8.65
#